data_AF-A0A8K0KAC5-F1
#
_entry.id   AF-A0A8K0KAC5-F1
#
_cell.length_a   1.000
_cell.length_b   1.000
_cell.length_c   1.000
_cell.angle_alpha   90.00
_cell.angle_beta   90.00
_cell.angle_gamma   90.00
#
_symmetry.space_group_name_H-M   'P 1'
#
loop_
_entity.id
_entity.type
_entity.pdbx_description
1 polymer ?
#
loop_
_entity_poly.entity_id
_entity_poly.type
_entity_poly.pdbx_seq_one_letter_code
_entity_poly.pdbx_strand_id
1 'polypeptide(L)'
;MSFALTLSFYPPKAYKHFRNKFNATLPHPSTLRRRYSTFKVSAGFTYEILPTFQRIVREKDPVTVLGALSVDEMALCRHVKWDGKAFSGYTDYGTRLNSDDLPFAKEALTFMLTAVNGHWKLPVSYFFIKGLDVTVRANLVRQALDFFKG
;
A
#
# COMPACT_ATOMS: atom_id res chain seq x y z
N MET A 1 -2.28 -7.43 21.33
CA MET A 1 -1.48 -7.65 20.09
C MET A 1 -1.24 -6.37 19.29
N SER A 2 -2.25 -5.53 19.04
CA SER A 2 -2.12 -4.26 18.29
C SER A 2 -0.94 -3.40 18.75
N PHE A 3 -0.77 -3.23 20.07
CA PHE A 3 0.34 -2.49 20.66
C PHE A 3 1.75 -2.94 20.20
N ALA A 4 2.01 -4.25 20.13
CA ALA A 4 3.33 -4.76 19.73
C ALA A 4 3.60 -4.54 18.23
N LEU A 5 2.57 -4.57 17.38
CA LEU A 5 2.68 -4.25 15.97
C LEU A 5 2.95 -2.75 15.77
N THR A 6 2.19 -1.89 16.46
CA THR A 6 2.43 -0.44 16.46
C THR A 6 3.85 -0.12 16.89
N LEU A 7 4.34 -0.76 17.96
CA LEU A 7 5.71 -0.57 18.43
C LEU A 7 6.76 -1.04 17.40
N SER A 8 6.44 -2.04 16.58
CA SER A 8 7.35 -2.55 15.55
C SER A 8 7.50 -1.66 14.32
N PHE A 9 6.58 -0.69 14.12
CA PHE A 9 6.74 0.35 13.09
C PHE A 9 7.75 1.44 13.49
N TYR A 10 8.04 1.57 14.78
CA TYR A 10 9.14 2.41 15.25
C TYR A 10 10.49 1.72 15.00
N PRO A 11 11.62 2.44 15.10
CA PRO A 11 12.94 1.87 14.81
C PRO A 11 13.16 0.53 15.56
N PRO A 12 13.74 -0.50 14.89
CA PRO A 12 13.91 -1.83 15.49
C PRO A 12 14.65 -1.83 16.84
N LYS A 13 15.53 -0.83 17.04
CA LYS A 13 16.24 -0.59 18.30
C LYS A 13 15.28 -0.28 19.45
N ALA A 14 14.24 0.52 19.21
CA ALA A 14 13.22 0.85 20.21
C ALA A 14 12.43 -0.41 20.59
N TYR A 15 11.97 -1.19 19.61
CA TYR A 15 11.27 -2.45 19.89
C TYR A 15 12.11 -3.42 20.72
N LYS A 16 13.40 -3.59 20.37
CA LYS A 16 14.33 -4.43 21.14
C LYS A 16 14.54 -3.92 22.56
N HIS A 17 14.67 -2.61 22.75
CA HIS A 17 14.81 -1.98 24.06
C HIS A 17 13.60 -2.28 24.95
N PHE A 18 12.38 -2.05 24.47
CA PHE A 18 11.17 -2.34 25.23
C PHE A 18 10.99 -3.84 25.48
N ARG A 19 11.32 -4.70 24.51
CA ARG A 19 11.25 -6.15 24.70
C ARG A 19 12.18 -6.63 25.82
N ASN A 20 13.38 -6.07 25.92
CA ASN A 20 14.32 -6.39 26.98
C ASN A 20 13.85 -5.82 28.33
N LYS A 21 13.32 -4.60 28.36
CA LYS A 21 12.83 -3.92 29.57
C LYS A 21 11.61 -4.63 30.19
N PHE A 22 10.76 -5.22 29.35
CA PHE A 22 9.59 -5.98 29.78
C PHE A 22 9.82 -7.49 29.77
N ASN A 23 11.02 -7.98 30.17
CA ASN A 23 11.31 -9.41 30.35
C ASN A 23 10.80 -10.34 29.21
N ALA A 24 10.97 -9.90 27.96
CA ALA A 24 10.54 -10.63 26.77
C ALA A 24 9.03 -10.95 26.67
N THR A 25 8.15 -10.24 27.39
CA THR A 25 6.69 -10.35 27.25
C THR A 25 6.20 -9.95 25.85
N LEU A 26 6.98 -9.13 25.13
CA LEU A 26 6.71 -8.79 23.74
C LEU A 26 7.09 -9.93 22.78
N PRO A 27 6.28 -10.19 21.74
CA PRO A 27 6.51 -11.27 20.80
C PRO A 27 7.87 -11.14 20.10
N HIS A 28 8.45 -12.29 19.75
CA HIS A 28 9.69 -12.30 18.98
C HIS A 28 9.48 -11.65 17.59
N PRO A 29 10.45 -10.91 17.03
CA PRO A 29 10.33 -10.29 15.70
C PRO A 29 9.95 -11.26 14.57
N SER A 30 10.33 -12.54 14.67
CA SER A 30 9.91 -13.56 13.70
C SER A 30 8.40 -13.81 13.72
N THR A 31 7.78 -13.78 14.91
CA THR A 31 6.32 -13.89 15.06
C THR A 31 5.62 -12.67 14.46
N LEU A 32 6.16 -11.46 14.65
CA LEU A 32 5.65 -10.25 14.00
C LEU A 32 5.76 -10.34 12.47
N ARG A 33 6.93 -10.73 11.95
CA ARG A 33 7.14 -10.91 10.50
C ARG A 33 6.15 -11.91 9.90
N ARG A 34 5.91 -13.04 10.57
CA ARG A 34 4.91 -14.04 10.14
C ARG A 34 3.51 -13.47 10.08
N ARG A 35 3.14 -12.59 11.03
CA ARG A 35 1.83 -11.90 11.01
C ARG A 35 1.73 -10.92 9.85
N TYR A 36 2.79 -10.18 9.54
CA TYR A 36 2.81 -9.30 8.36
C TYR A 36 2.68 -10.08 7.04
N SER A 37 3.31 -11.26 6.94
CA SER A 37 3.25 -12.08 5.72
C SER A 37 1.85 -12.62 5.37
N THR A 38 0.89 -12.53 6.28
CA THR A 38 -0.51 -12.89 6.00
C THR A 38 -1.20 -11.86 5.10
N PHE A 39 -0.76 -10.60 5.12
CA PHE A 39 -1.27 -9.54 4.26
C PHE A 39 -0.55 -9.60 2.92
N LYS A 40 -1.22 -10.17 1.90
CA LYS A 40 -0.73 -10.19 0.52
C LYS A 40 -1.17 -8.91 -0.18
N VAL A 41 -0.38 -7.85 -0.04
CA VAL A 41 -0.56 -6.65 -0.86
C VAL A 41 0.29 -6.83 -2.11
N SER A 42 -0.35 -6.82 -3.28
CA SER A 42 0.31 -6.78 -4.59
C SER A 42 0.10 -5.42 -5.24
N ALA A 43 0.93 -5.08 -6.23
CA ALA A 43 0.67 -3.90 -7.05
C ALA A 43 -0.74 -3.99 -7.67
N GLY A 44 -1.38 -2.84 -7.82
CA GLY A 44 -2.78 -2.74 -8.19
C GLY A 44 -3.63 -1.96 -7.19
N PHE A 45 -4.95 -2.07 -7.38
CA PHE A 45 -5.95 -1.52 -6.48
C PHE A 45 -6.07 -2.36 -5.21
N THR A 46 -6.09 -1.67 -4.06
CA THR A 46 -6.20 -2.29 -2.74
C THR A 46 -7.68 -2.40 -2.37
N TYR A 47 -8.32 -3.53 -2.63
CA TYR A 47 -9.75 -3.71 -2.35
C TYR A 47 -10.08 -3.69 -0.85
N GLU A 48 -9.09 -3.97 0.00
CA GLU A 48 -9.20 -3.98 1.45
C GLU A 48 -9.54 -2.60 2.04
N ILE A 49 -9.34 -1.52 1.28
CA ILE A 49 -9.70 -0.17 1.75
C ILE A 49 -11.19 0.14 1.59
N LEU A 50 -11.92 -0.57 0.72
CA LEU A 50 -13.34 -0.29 0.43
C LEU A 50 -14.24 -0.39 1.67
N PRO A 51 -14.17 -1.44 2.51
CA PRO A 51 -15.00 -1.52 3.72
C PRO A 51 -14.71 -0.38 4.71
N THR A 52 -13.45 0.06 4.77
CA THR A 52 -13.06 1.19 5.62
C THR A 52 -13.63 2.50 5.09
N PHE A 53 -13.58 2.72 3.78
CA PHE A 53 -14.17 3.89 3.13
C PHE A 53 -15.69 3.93 3.31
N GLN A 54 -16.38 2.82 3.07
CA GLN A 54 -17.83 2.71 3.27
C GLN A 54 -18.24 3.01 4.72
N ARG A 55 -17.44 2.58 5.71
CA ARG A 55 -17.67 2.91 7.12
C ARG A 55 -17.55 4.41 7.38
N ILE A 56 -16.52 5.06 6.83
CA ILE A 56 -16.33 6.52 6.96
C ILE A 56 -17.53 7.29 6.38
N VAL A 57 -18.03 6.86 5.22
CA VAL A 57 -19.20 7.48 4.58
C VAL A 57 -20.45 7.32 5.45
N ARG A 58 -20.70 6.12 5.99
CA ARG A 58 -21.84 5.87 6.88
C ARG A 58 -21.78 6.66 8.19
N GLU A 59 -20.59 6.79 8.79
CA GLU A 59 -20.41 7.54 10.03
C GLU A 59 -20.61 9.06 9.87
N LYS A 60 -20.54 9.58 8.64
CA LYS A 60 -20.65 11.02 8.33
C LYS A 60 -22.01 11.42 7.77
N ASP A 61 -22.91 10.50 7.48
CA ASP A 61 -24.29 10.76 7.05
C ASP A 61 -25.01 11.67 8.09
N PRO A 62 -25.60 12.83 7.71
CA PRO A 62 -25.94 13.34 6.37
C PRO A 62 -24.89 14.24 5.69
N VAL A 63 -23.72 14.44 6.28
CA VAL A 63 -22.66 15.28 5.71
C VAL A 63 -21.95 14.53 4.57
N THR A 64 -21.95 15.14 3.37
CA THR A 64 -21.22 14.60 2.22
C THR A 64 -19.72 14.49 2.52
N VAL A 65 -19.13 13.31 2.31
CA VAL A 65 -17.68 13.11 2.44
C VAL A 65 -16.98 13.67 1.20
N LEU A 66 -16.08 14.63 1.39
CA LEU A 66 -15.25 15.20 0.33
C LEU A 66 -13.85 14.63 0.41
N GLY A 67 -13.35 14.10 -0.70
CA GLY A 67 -12.01 13.53 -0.82
C GLY A 67 -11.25 14.11 -2.01
N ALA A 68 -9.94 14.31 -1.85
CA ALA A 68 -9.01 14.67 -2.90
C ALA A 68 -8.14 13.46 -3.25
N LEU A 69 -8.14 13.05 -4.52
CA LEU A 69 -7.28 12.00 -5.03
C LEU A 69 -5.93 12.61 -5.44
N SER A 70 -4.88 12.27 -4.69
CA SER A 70 -3.49 12.65 -5.02
C SER A 70 -2.82 11.51 -5.77
N VAL A 71 -2.12 11.86 -6.85
CA VAL A 71 -1.35 10.92 -7.68
C VAL A 71 0.10 11.40 -7.70
N ASP A 72 1.03 10.51 -7.37
CA ASP A 72 2.46 10.85 -7.34
C ASP A 72 3.33 9.71 -7.88
N GLU A 73 4.45 10.08 -8.50
CA GLU A 73 5.44 9.16 -9.08
C GLU A 73 6.74 9.25 -8.29
N MET A 74 7.07 8.16 -7.59
CA MET A 74 8.24 8.09 -6.73
C MET A 74 9.35 7.26 -7.39
N ALA A 75 10.54 7.82 -7.55
CA ALA A 75 11.67 7.09 -8.09
C ALA A 75 12.06 5.90 -7.18
N LEU A 76 12.29 4.74 -7.79
CA LEU A 76 12.75 3.51 -7.16
C LEU A 76 14.20 3.22 -7.53
N CYS A 77 14.96 2.71 -6.57
CA CYS A 77 16.25 2.09 -6.84
C CYS A 77 16.02 0.80 -7.62
N ARG A 78 16.55 0.72 -8.85
CA ARG A 78 16.45 -0.48 -9.69
C ARG A 78 17.12 -1.65 -8.99
N HIS A 79 16.33 -2.63 -8.58
CA HIS A 79 16.84 -3.79 -7.89
C HIS A 79 15.87 -4.96 -8.04
N VAL A 80 16.35 -6.08 -8.58
CA VAL A 80 15.57 -7.30 -8.71
C VAL A 80 15.94 -8.25 -7.58
N LYS A 81 14.92 -8.73 -6.86
CA LYS A 81 15.06 -9.73 -5.80
C LYS A 81 14.25 -10.97 -6.11
N TRP A 82 14.85 -12.12 -5.85
CA TRP A 82 14.14 -13.39 -5.80
C TRP A 82 13.69 -13.66 -4.36
N ASP A 83 12.38 -13.77 -4.13
CA ASP A 83 11.80 -14.07 -2.81
C ASP A 83 11.58 -15.58 -2.59
N GLY A 84 12.29 -16.44 -3.33
CA GLY A 84 12.08 -17.89 -3.29
C GLY A 84 10.86 -18.39 -4.08
N LYS A 85 9.96 -17.48 -4.50
CA LYS A 85 8.73 -17.80 -5.25
C LYS A 85 8.59 -17.04 -6.55
N ALA A 86 8.96 -15.77 -6.58
CA ALA A 86 8.83 -14.91 -7.74
C ALA A 86 9.95 -13.85 -7.74
N PHE A 87 10.31 -13.38 -8.93
CA PHE A 87 11.17 -12.21 -9.08
C PHE A 87 10.35 -10.94 -8.88
N SER A 88 10.84 -10.05 -8.02
CA SER A 88 10.27 -8.73 -7.74
C SER A 88 11.23 -7.65 -8.21
N GLY A 89 10.74 -6.57 -8.82
CA GLY A 89 11.55 -5.47 -9.37
C GLY A 89 11.24 -5.10 -10.82
N TYR A 90 10.28 -5.79 -11.43
CA TYR A 90 9.76 -5.48 -12.76
C TYR A 90 8.56 -4.55 -12.70
N THR A 91 8.21 -4.00 -13.86
CA THR A 91 6.99 -3.22 -14.07
C THR A 91 5.76 -4.10 -13.77
N ASP A 92 4.84 -3.59 -12.96
CA ASP A 92 3.62 -4.28 -12.54
C ASP A 92 2.46 -3.27 -12.49
N TYR A 93 1.54 -3.42 -13.45
CA TYR A 93 0.32 -2.61 -13.56
C TYR A 93 -0.88 -3.26 -12.84
N GLY A 94 -0.66 -4.21 -11.94
CA GLY A 94 -1.71 -4.94 -11.22
C GLY A 94 -2.37 -6.05 -12.04
N THR A 95 -2.03 -6.15 -13.32
CA THR A 95 -2.22 -7.34 -14.14
C THR A 95 -0.92 -8.12 -14.04
N ARG A 96 -0.93 -9.27 -13.34
CA ARG A 96 0.23 -10.16 -13.16
C ARG A 96 0.66 -10.81 -14.49
N LEU A 97 1.06 -9.99 -15.45
CA LEU A 97 1.58 -10.43 -16.74
C LEU A 97 2.97 -11.01 -16.49
N ASN A 98 3.05 -12.33 -16.37
CA ASN A 98 4.34 -13.02 -16.35
C ASN A 98 4.83 -13.14 -17.80
N SER A 99 5.41 -12.07 -18.34
CA SER A 99 6.21 -12.17 -19.56
C SER A 99 7.68 -11.97 -19.21
N ASP A 100 8.55 -12.83 -19.74
CA ASP A 100 10.01 -12.77 -19.51
C ASP A 100 10.64 -11.45 -20.00
N ASP A 101 9.90 -10.67 -20.81
CA ASP A 101 10.31 -9.39 -21.36
C ASP A 101 9.83 -8.15 -20.58
N LEU A 102 9.33 -8.31 -19.34
CA LEU A 102 8.89 -7.15 -18.56
C LEU A 102 10.05 -6.19 -18.25
N PRO A 103 9.91 -4.88 -18.52
CA PRO A 103 10.95 -3.92 -18.21
C PRO A 103 11.12 -3.73 -16.69
N PHE A 104 12.35 -3.47 -16.25
CA PHE A 104 12.63 -3.08 -14.87
C PHE A 104 11.87 -1.82 -14.47
N ALA A 105 11.23 -1.84 -13.31
CA ALA A 105 10.58 -0.68 -12.74
C ALA A 105 11.61 0.38 -12.34
N LYS A 106 11.30 1.65 -12.63
CA LYS A 106 12.10 2.81 -12.24
C LYS A 106 11.38 3.68 -11.23
N GLU A 107 10.06 3.61 -11.19
CA GLU A 107 9.19 4.48 -10.43
C GLU A 107 8.03 3.66 -9.84
N ALA A 108 7.49 4.14 -8.72
CA ALA A 108 6.23 3.69 -8.15
C ALA A 108 5.20 4.80 -8.35
N LEU A 109 4.15 4.51 -9.12
CA LEU A 109 2.98 5.38 -9.23
C LEU A 109 2.05 5.05 -8.07
N THR A 110 1.69 6.04 -7.26
CA THR A 110 0.84 5.87 -6.08
C THR A 110 -0.41 6.73 -6.17
N PHE A 111 -1.53 6.17 -5.72
CA PHE A 111 -2.82 6.86 -5.61
C PHE A 111 -3.22 6.89 -4.14
N MET A 112 -3.49 8.09 -3.63
CA MET A 112 -3.89 8.29 -2.23
C MET A 112 -5.11 9.19 -2.16
N LEU A 113 -6.17 8.72 -1.50
CA LEU A 113 -7.37 9.49 -1.25
C LEU A 113 -7.25 10.17 0.12
N THR A 114 -7.34 11.49 0.16
CA THR A 114 -7.25 12.29 1.39
C THR A 114 -8.56 13.02 1.64
N ALA A 115 -9.03 13.03 2.89
CA ALA A 115 -10.21 13.78 3.27
C ALA A 115 -9.98 15.30 3.13
N VAL A 116 -10.96 16.00 2.56
CA VAL A 116 -11.00 17.47 2.53
C VAL A 116 -11.74 18.01 3.76
N ASN A 117 -12.87 17.38 4.11
CA ASN A 117 -13.71 17.77 5.24
C ASN A 117 -13.62 16.79 6.43
N GLY A 118 -12.47 16.15 6.60
CA GLY A 118 -12.23 15.19 7.68
C GLY A 118 -10.74 14.92 7.90
N HIS A 119 -10.46 13.93 8.75
CA HIS A 119 -9.08 13.56 9.12
C HIS A 119 -8.82 12.09 8.83
N TRP A 120 -8.64 11.76 7.55
CA TRP A 120 -8.23 10.43 7.13
C TRP A 120 -7.48 10.48 5.79
N LYS A 121 -6.65 9.46 5.56
CA LYS A 121 -5.94 9.21 4.30
C LYS A 121 -6.01 7.71 4.00
N LEU A 122 -6.29 7.34 2.76
CA LEU A 122 -6.39 5.96 2.30
C LEU A 122 -5.46 5.74 1.10
N PRO A 123 -4.46 4.85 1.20
CA PRO A 123 -3.69 4.42 0.04
C PRO A 123 -4.59 3.54 -0.84
N VAL A 124 -4.89 4.01 -2.04
CA VAL A 124 -5.86 3.38 -2.95
C VAL A 124 -5.22 2.30 -3.79
N SER A 125 -4.10 2.65 -4.41
CA SER A 125 -3.39 1.75 -5.31
C SER A 125 -1.94 2.19 -5.47
N TYR A 126 -1.12 1.25 -5.88
CA TYR A 126 0.23 1.53 -6.34
C TYR A 126 0.59 0.62 -7.49
N PHE A 127 1.41 1.12 -8.40
CA PHE A 127 1.87 0.42 -9.59
C PHE A 127 3.37 0.62 -9.76
N PHE A 128 4.07 -0.40 -10.22
CA PHE A 128 5.49 -0.29 -10.54
C PHE A 128 5.64 0.01 -12.02
N ILE A 129 6.28 1.12 -12.37
CA ILE A 129 6.35 1.63 -13.74
C ILE A 129 7.80 1.93 -14.14
N LYS A 130 8.13 1.81 -15.43
CA LYS A 130 9.38 2.33 -16.01
C LYS A 130 9.21 3.76 -16.55
N GLY A 131 7.96 4.16 -16.74
CA GLY A 131 7.46 5.36 -17.38
C GLY A 131 6.05 5.04 -17.88
N LEU A 132 5.16 6.02 -17.91
CA LEU A 132 3.77 5.82 -18.27
C LEU A 132 3.38 6.68 -19.47
N ASP A 133 2.72 6.08 -20.45
CA ASP A 133 2.11 6.87 -21.52
C ASP A 133 0.93 7.69 -20.97
N VAL A 134 0.72 8.87 -21.55
CA VAL A 134 -0.32 9.81 -21.11
C VAL A 134 -1.71 9.17 -21.19
N THR A 135 -1.96 8.33 -22.20
CA THR A 135 -3.25 7.65 -22.35
C THR A 135 -3.49 6.63 -21.25
N VAL A 136 -2.46 5.84 -20.90
CA VAL A 136 -2.52 4.85 -19.82
C VAL A 136 -2.70 5.55 -18.48
N ARG A 137 -2.01 6.68 -18.25
CA ARG A 137 -2.18 7.51 -17.06
C ARG A 137 -3.62 7.97 -16.89
N ALA A 138 -4.22 8.52 -17.95
CA ALA A 138 -5.61 8.96 -17.93
C ALA A 138 -6.57 7.81 -17.63
N ASN A 139 -6.29 6.61 -18.16
CA ASN A 139 -7.10 5.42 -17.89
C ASN A 139 -6.99 4.93 -16.44
N LEU A 140 -5.80 4.93 -15.85
CA LEU A 140 -5.61 4.57 -14.44
C LEU A 140 -6.33 5.56 -13.50
N VAL A 141 -6.28 6.85 -13.81
CA VAL A 141 -7.04 7.87 -13.05
C VAL A 141 -8.54 7.63 -13.16
N ARG A 142 -9.06 7.34 -14.36
CA ARG A 142 -10.48 7.00 -14.55
C ARG A 142 -10.87 5.76 -13.74
N GLN A 143 -10.07 4.70 -13.80
CA GLN A 143 -10.30 3.49 -13.00
C GLN A 143 -10.29 3.78 -11.49
N ALA A 144 -9.38 4.63 -11.02
CA ALA A 144 -9.33 5.03 -9.63
C ALA A 144 -10.57 5.83 -9.19
N LEU A 145 -11.14 6.65 -10.07
CA LEU A 145 -12.39 7.35 -9.79
C LEU A 145 -13.58 6.38 -9.78
N ASP A 146 -13.64 5.45 -10.72
CA ASP A 146 -14.72 4.45 -10.79
C ASP A 146 -14.65 3.45 -9.63
N PHE A 147 -13.46 3.17 -9.10
CA PHE A 147 -13.25 2.34 -7.90
C PHE A 147 -14.02 2.83 -6.67
N PHE A 148 -14.29 4.15 -6.56
CA PHE A 148 -15.05 4.72 -5.45
C PHE A 148 -16.52 5.01 -5.76
N LYS A 149 -16.97 4.79 -7.00
CA LYS A 149 -18.37 5.00 -7.40
C LYS A 149 -19.28 3.80 -7.10
N GLY A 150 -18.71 2.62 -6.84
CA GLY A 150 -19.43 1.40 -6.46
C GLY A 150 -19.64 1.27 -4.96
#